data_AF-A0A521J7E1-F1
#
_entry.id   AF-A0A521J7E1-F1
#
_cell.length_a   1.000
_cell.length_b   1.000
_cell.length_c   1.000
_cell.angle_alpha   90.00
_cell.angle_beta   90.00
_cell.angle_gamma   90.00
#
_symmetry.space_group_name_H-M   'P 1'
#
loop_
_entity.id
_entity.type
_entity.pdbx_description
1 polymer ?
#
loop_
_entity_poly.entity_id
_entity_poly.type
_entity_poly.pdbx_seq_one_letter_code
_entity_poly.pdbx_strand_id
1 'polypeptide(L)'
;MKTMIYSAIYGDYDEPKKQPLGIKPILFTDSIESEDYEVRKVYRAEEHPRMRAKYFKCMPHQVLDCDISIWIDGSATIKTPYFKEWCLEKLGDNDIALFKHPDRDCIYDEANVSRGMLKYKSLPILEQVMEYKRGGYPVHGGLWACGL
;
A
#
# COMPACT_ATOMS: atom_id res chain seq x y z
N MET A 1 8.10 5.83 -20.96
CA MET A 1 7.69 5.93 -19.56
C MET A 1 7.90 4.57 -18.89
N LYS A 2 8.85 4.49 -17.95
CA LYS A 2 9.21 3.30 -17.19
C LYS A 2 8.19 3.11 -16.05
N THR A 3 7.36 2.07 -16.16
CA THR A 3 6.36 1.73 -15.15
C THR A 3 6.77 0.47 -14.41
N MET A 4 6.79 0.52 -13.08
CA MET A 4 7.11 -0.62 -12.21
C MET A 4 5.87 -1.04 -11.44
N ILE A 5 5.65 -2.35 -11.36
CA ILE A 5 4.61 -2.97 -10.53
C ILE A 5 5.32 -3.70 -9.40
N TYR A 6 4.88 -3.48 -8.16
CA TYR A 6 5.60 -4.00 -7.00
C TYR A 6 4.68 -4.28 -5.81
N SER A 7 5.20 -5.11 -4.91
CA SER A 7 4.61 -5.46 -3.62
C SER A 7 5.70 -5.55 -2.54
N ALA A 8 5.28 -5.64 -1.29
CA ALA A 8 6.16 -5.99 -0.20
C ALA A 8 5.47 -6.91 0.80
N ILE A 9 6.16 -7.98 1.19
CA ILE A 9 5.67 -8.97 2.15
C ILE A 9 6.81 -9.27 3.12
N TYR A 10 6.56 -9.07 4.41
CA TYR A 10 7.56 -9.23 5.47
C TYR A 10 7.04 -10.16 6.56
N GLY A 11 7.95 -10.92 7.19
CA GLY A 11 7.62 -11.79 8.31
C GLY A 11 6.57 -12.84 7.98
N ASP A 12 6.59 -13.32 6.72
CA ASP A 12 5.69 -14.34 6.18
C ASP A 12 4.19 -14.03 6.41
N TYR A 13 3.84 -12.73 6.45
CA TYR A 13 2.48 -12.28 6.75
C TYR A 13 1.46 -12.68 5.67
N ASP A 14 1.94 -12.82 4.44
CA ASP A 14 1.21 -13.27 3.26
C ASP A 14 2.13 -14.18 2.42
N GLU A 15 1.56 -14.87 1.44
CA GLU A 15 2.32 -15.61 0.42
C GLU A 15 2.26 -14.87 -0.93
N PRO A 16 3.36 -14.85 -1.71
CA PRO A 16 3.37 -14.19 -3.00
C PRO A 16 2.44 -14.89 -3.99
N LYS A 17 1.38 -14.20 -4.41
CA LYS A 17 0.40 -14.73 -5.37
C LYS A 17 0.83 -14.45 -6.80
N LYS A 18 0.82 -15.44 -7.68
CA LYS A 18 1.05 -15.24 -9.12
C LYS A 18 0.04 -14.24 -9.69
N GLN A 19 0.54 -13.19 -10.35
CA GLN A 19 -0.29 -12.17 -10.99
C GLN A 19 -0.32 -12.38 -12.51
N PRO A 20 -1.44 -12.09 -13.20
CA PRO A 20 -1.59 -12.29 -14.65
C PRO A 20 -0.93 -11.16 -15.48
N LEU A 21 0.22 -10.64 -15.07
CA LEU A 21 0.80 -9.40 -15.61
C LEU A 21 1.73 -9.59 -16.82
N GLY A 22 2.02 -10.83 -17.22
CA GLY A 22 3.00 -11.15 -18.28
C GLY A 22 4.45 -10.75 -17.97
N ILE A 23 4.68 -10.11 -16.82
CA ILE A 23 5.97 -9.69 -16.27
C ILE A 23 6.08 -10.19 -14.82
N LYS A 24 7.30 -10.21 -14.29
CA LYS A 24 7.53 -10.44 -12.85
C LYS A 24 7.48 -9.09 -12.11
N PRO A 25 6.46 -8.80 -11.30
CA PRO A 25 6.49 -7.63 -10.43
C PRO A 25 7.60 -7.75 -9.37
N ILE A 26 8.04 -6.62 -8.83
CA ILE A 26 9.06 -6.59 -7.77
C ILE A 26 8.42 -7.01 -6.45
N LEU A 27 9.10 -7.86 -5.68
CA LEU A 27 8.73 -8.19 -4.30
C LEU A 27 9.83 -7.78 -3.34
N PHE A 28 9.55 -6.80 -2.47
CA PHE A 28 10.41 -6.50 -1.33
C PHE A 28 10.06 -7.40 -0.15
N THR A 29 11.05 -8.09 0.42
CA THR A 29 10.83 -9.08 1.48
C THR A 29 12.07 -9.29 2.35
N ASP A 30 11.93 -10.01 3.46
CA ASP A 30 13.03 -10.46 4.33
C ASP A 30 13.45 -11.91 4.07
N SER A 31 12.50 -12.81 3.82
CA SER A 31 12.74 -14.26 3.74
C SER A 31 12.31 -14.90 2.42
N ILE A 32 11.25 -14.38 1.80
CA ILE A 32 10.49 -15.09 0.76
C ILE A 32 11.31 -15.24 -0.53
N GLU A 33 11.15 -16.40 -1.16
CA GLU A 33 11.59 -16.68 -2.53
C GLU A 33 10.36 -16.85 -3.43
N SER A 34 10.48 -16.46 -4.69
CA SER A 34 9.39 -16.62 -5.65
C SER A 34 9.89 -16.64 -7.09
N GLU A 35 9.37 -17.57 -7.87
CA GLU A 35 9.63 -17.62 -9.31
C GLU A 35 8.74 -16.65 -10.10
N ASP A 36 7.61 -16.20 -9.53
CA ASP A 36 6.66 -15.29 -10.18
C ASP A 36 7.02 -13.80 -9.98
N TYR A 37 7.98 -13.50 -9.09
CA TYR A 37 8.38 -12.12 -8.75
C TYR A 37 9.88 -11.89 -8.99
N GLU A 38 10.26 -10.63 -9.20
CA GLU A 38 11.64 -10.17 -9.03
C GLU A 38 11.87 -9.91 -7.54
N VAL A 39 12.44 -10.88 -6.84
CA VAL A 39 12.63 -10.82 -5.39
C VAL A 39 13.80 -9.89 -5.03
N ARG A 40 13.53 -8.94 -4.13
CA ARG A 40 14.53 -8.03 -3.54
C ARG A 40 14.50 -8.18 -2.02
N LYS A 41 15.51 -8.88 -1.48
CA LYS A 41 15.66 -9.05 -0.04
C LYS A 41 16.25 -7.78 0.58
N VAL A 42 15.47 -7.10 1.40
CA VAL A 42 15.84 -5.81 2.00
C VAL A 42 15.54 -5.83 3.49
N TYR A 43 16.56 -5.60 4.32
CA TYR A 43 16.35 -5.44 5.76
C TYR A 43 15.66 -4.12 6.07
N ARG A 44 14.73 -4.15 7.02
CA ARG A 44 14.00 -3.01 7.56
C ARG A 44 13.95 -3.14 9.08
N ALA A 45 14.17 -2.03 9.78
CA ALA A 45 14.32 -2.03 11.24
C ALA A 45 12.99 -1.88 11.99
N GLU A 46 11.88 -1.61 11.29
CA GLU A 46 10.59 -1.46 11.92
C GLU A 46 10.14 -2.75 12.60
N GLU A 47 9.64 -2.61 13.83
CA GLU A 47 9.27 -3.71 14.71
C GLU A 47 8.23 -4.64 14.05
N HIS A 48 7.13 -4.08 13.55
CA HIS A 48 6.05 -4.86 12.99
C HIS A 48 6.25 -5.12 11.47
N PRO A 49 6.11 -6.36 10.96
CA PRO A 49 6.25 -6.67 9.53
C PRO A 49 5.41 -5.78 8.59
N ARG A 50 4.14 -5.55 8.94
CA ARG A 50 3.26 -4.57 8.27
C ARG A 50 3.88 -3.17 8.11
N MET A 51 4.66 -2.68 9.07
CA MET A 51 5.32 -1.38 8.98
C MET A 51 6.52 -1.43 8.04
N ARG A 52 7.29 -2.52 8.06
CA ARG A 52 8.37 -2.79 7.10
C ARG A 52 7.85 -2.79 5.66
N ALA A 53 6.73 -3.45 5.39
CA ALA A 53 6.10 -3.46 4.07
C ALA A 53 5.56 -2.07 3.65
N LYS A 54 4.90 -1.35 4.57
CA LYS A 54 4.35 -0.01 4.29
C LYS A 54 5.39 1.01 3.87
N TYR A 55 6.66 0.87 4.28
CA TYR A 55 7.73 1.74 3.81
C TYR A 55 7.81 1.78 2.28
N PHE A 56 7.79 0.62 1.62
CA PHE A 56 7.87 0.53 0.16
C PHE A 56 6.65 1.15 -0.52
N LYS A 57 5.46 0.98 0.07
CA LYS A 57 4.21 1.58 -0.41
C LYS A 57 4.23 3.11 -0.32
N CYS A 58 4.73 3.66 0.78
CA CYS A 58 4.72 5.10 1.04
C CYS A 58 5.91 5.83 0.42
N MET A 59 7.03 5.14 0.23
CA MET A 59 8.29 5.71 -0.27
C MET A 59 8.81 5.02 -1.56
N PRO A 60 7.96 4.77 -2.58
CA PRO A 60 8.40 4.09 -3.80
C PRO A 60 9.57 4.81 -4.49
N HIS A 61 9.54 6.14 -4.48
CA HIS A 61 10.56 6.99 -5.08
C HIS A 61 11.96 6.86 -4.45
N GLN A 62 12.06 6.27 -3.24
CA GLN A 62 13.36 6.01 -2.57
C GLN A 62 13.95 4.65 -2.95
N VAL A 63 13.16 3.76 -3.54
CA VAL A 63 13.51 2.33 -3.73
C VAL A 63 13.31 1.84 -5.16
N LEU A 64 12.62 2.63 -5.98
CA LEU A 64 12.36 2.37 -7.39
C LEU A 64 12.86 3.55 -8.22
N ASP A 65 13.61 3.23 -9.26
CA ASP A 65 13.93 4.14 -10.35
C ASP A 65 12.89 3.92 -11.46
N CYS A 66 11.81 4.69 -11.46
CA CYS A 66 10.73 4.61 -12.44
C CYS A 66 9.95 5.92 -12.52
N ASP A 67 9.29 6.14 -13.66
CA ASP A 67 8.40 7.28 -13.86
C ASP A 67 7.05 7.06 -13.15
N ILE A 68 6.55 5.82 -13.15
CA ILE A 68 5.30 5.43 -12.49
C ILE A 68 5.50 4.15 -11.69
N SER A 69 5.07 4.16 -10.43
CA SER A 69 5.03 2.97 -9.58
C SER A 69 3.58 2.55 -9.28
N ILE A 70 3.27 1.27 -9.44
CA ILE A 70 1.97 0.68 -9.12
C ILE A 70 2.15 -0.31 -7.97
N TRP A 71 1.53 0.00 -6.82
CA TRP A 71 1.53 -0.86 -5.65
C TRP A 71 0.43 -1.93 -5.75
N ILE A 72 0.77 -3.18 -5.41
CA ILE A 72 -0.18 -4.27 -5.17
C ILE A 72 0.06 -4.82 -3.76
N ASP A 73 -0.98 -4.88 -2.94
CA ASP A 73 -0.88 -5.51 -1.61
C ASP A 73 -0.63 -7.02 -1.75
N GLY A 74 0.16 -7.60 -0.84
CA GLY A 74 0.49 -9.04 -0.88
C GLY A 74 -0.76 -9.94 -0.83
N SER A 75 -1.83 -9.44 -0.19
CA SER A 75 -3.11 -10.12 -0.11
C SER A 75 -3.95 -10.04 -1.39
N ALA A 76 -3.62 -9.15 -2.34
CA ALA A 76 -4.43 -8.89 -3.52
C ALA A 76 -4.20 -9.89 -4.67
N THR A 77 -5.25 -10.13 -5.46
CA THR A 77 -5.18 -10.90 -6.70
C THR A 77 -5.80 -10.11 -7.83
N ILE A 78 -4.98 -9.81 -8.84
CA ILE A 78 -5.43 -9.12 -10.04
C ILE A 78 -6.25 -10.09 -10.90
N LYS A 79 -7.41 -9.62 -11.35
CA LYS A 79 -8.37 -10.42 -12.12
C LYS A 79 -8.30 -10.21 -13.64
N THR A 80 -7.41 -9.34 -14.10
CA THR A 80 -7.29 -8.97 -15.51
C THR A 80 -5.83 -8.83 -15.93
N PRO A 81 -5.43 -9.31 -17.11
CA PRO A 81 -4.07 -9.10 -17.61
C PRO A 81 -3.78 -7.65 -17.99
N TYR A 82 -4.82 -6.85 -18.26
CA TYR A 82 -4.71 -5.44 -18.67
C TYR A 82 -4.63 -4.46 -17.49
N PHE A 83 -4.24 -4.95 -16.31
CA PHE A 83 -4.26 -4.16 -15.07
C PHE A 83 -3.35 -2.93 -15.16
N LYS A 84 -2.18 -3.07 -15.78
CA LYS A 84 -1.24 -1.97 -15.95
C LYS A 84 -1.87 -0.85 -16.77
N GLU A 85 -2.43 -1.18 -17.94
CA GLU A 85 -3.04 -0.22 -18.85
C GLU A 85 -4.22 0.47 -18.18
N TRP A 86 -5.04 -0.30 -17.45
CA TRP A 86 -6.15 0.25 -16.67
C TRP A 86 -5.66 1.23 -15.59
N CYS A 87 -4.60 0.91 -14.85
CA CYS A 87 -4.02 1.82 -13.86
C CYS A 87 -3.49 3.11 -14.49
N LEU A 88 -2.83 3.01 -15.66
CA LEU A 88 -2.32 4.18 -16.38
C LEU A 88 -3.46 5.06 -16.90
N GLU A 89 -4.53 4.46 -17.40
CA GLU A 89 -5.75 5.18 -17.80
C GLU A 89 -6.37 5.91 -16.60
N LYS A 90 -6.44 5.26 -15.42
CA LYS A 90 -6.98 5.89 -14.20
C LYS A 90 -6.08 6.97 -13.62
N LEU A 91 -4.77 6.89 -13.83
CA LEU A 91 -3.84 7.94 -13.45
C LEU A 91 -4.04 9.18 -14.34
N GLY A 92 -4.11 8.99 -15.66
CA GLY A 92 -4.21 10.10 -16.61
C GLY A 92 -3.05 11.08 -16.43
N ASP A 93 -3.36 12.37 -16.31
CA ASP A 93 -2.39 13.45 -16.10
C ASP A 93 -2.15 13.77 -14.60
N ASN A 94 -2.66 12.95 -13.67
CA ASN A 94 -2.51 13.18 -12.23
C ASN A 94 -1.22 12.55 -11.68
N ASP A 95 -0.75 13.05 -10.54
CA ASP A 95 0.42 12.50 -9.85
C ASP A 95 0.11 11.19 -9.08
N ILE A 96 -1.15 10.98 -8.68
CA ILE A 96 -1.56 9.83 -7.87
C ILE A 96 -2.98 9.38 -8.19
N ALA A 97 -3.20 8.07 -8.24
CA ALA A 97 -4.52 7.44 -8.34
C ALA A 97 -4.74 6.49 -7.17
N LEU A 98 -5.87 6.64 -6.49
CA LEU A 98 -6.26 5.84 -5.31
C LEU A 98 -7.75 5.50 -5.39
N PHE A 99 -8.13 4.37 -4.78
CA PHE A 99 -9.53 4.04 -4.58
C PHE A 99 -10.11 4.90 -3.47
N LYS A 100 -11.25 5.55 -3.73
CA LYS A 100 -12.01 6.24 -2.66
C LYS A 100 -12.44 5.21 -1.61
N HIS A 101 -12.32 5.58 -0.34
CA HIS A 101 -12.76 4.72 0.74
C HIS A 101 -14.28 4.49 0.66
N PRO A 102 -14.75 3.22 0.71
CA PRO A 102 -16.14 2.89 0.40
C PRO A 102 -17.12 3.39 1.48
N ASP A 103 -16.73 3.36 2.74
CA ASP A 103 -17.66 3.59 3.86
C ASP A 103 -17.58 4.98 4.49
N ARG A 104 -16.46 5.69 4.31
CA ARG A 104 -16.07 6.86 5.10
C ARG A 104 -15.20 7.79 4.28
N ASP A 105 -15.26 9.07 4.54
CA ASP A 105 -14.45 10.12 3.91
C ASP A 105 -13.77 11.02 4.96
N CYS A 106 -13.82 10.63 6.23
CA CYS A 106 -13.35 11.40 7.37
C CYS A 106 -12.40 10.54 8.22
N ILE A 107 -11.16 11.01 8.41
CA ILE A 107 -10.15 10.29 9.18
C ILE A 107 -10.51 10.16 10.67
N TYR A 108 -11.34 11.07 11.19
CA TYR A 108 -11.78 11.05 12.59
C TYR A 108 -12.81 9.93 12.81
N ASP A 109 -13.73 9.76 11.87
CA ASP A 109 -14.71 8.67 11.90
C ASP A 109 -14.02 7.33 11.67
N GLU A 110 -13.06 7.27 10.74
CA GLU A 110 -12.22 6.10 10.53
C GLU A 110 -11.46 5.70 11.81
N ALA A 111 -10.87 6.67 12.51
CA ALA A 111 -10.15 6.41 13.75
C ALA A 111 -11.06 5.81 14.85
N ASN A 112 -12.31 6.26 14.94
CA ASN A 112 -13.29 5.72 15.88
C ASN A 112 -13.64 4.25 15.61
N VAL A 113 -13.66 3.84 14.34
CA VAL A 113 -13.84 2.43 13.94
C VAL A 113 -12.54 1.65 14.15
N SER A 114 -11.43 2.18 13.65
CA SER A 114 -10.11 1.53 13.66
C SER A 114 -9.59 1.24 15.07
N ARG A 115 -9.82 2.11 16.05
CA ARG A 115 -9.36 1.86 17.45
C ARG A 115 -9.91 0.57 18.06
N GLY A 116 -11.07 0.09 17.58
CA GLY A 116 -11.68 -1.16 18.06
C GLY A 116 -11.09 -2.42 17.42
N MET A 117 -10.28 -2.29 16.36
CA MET A 117 -9.72 -3.43 15.65
C MET A 117 -8.50 -3.98 16.40
N LEU A 118 -8.41 -5.31 16.50
CA LEU A 118 -7.30 -6.00 17.18
C LEU A 118 -5.93 -5.53 16.67
N LYS A 119 -5.80 -5.33 15.36
CA LYS A 119 -4.57 -4.93 14.67
C LYS A 119 -4.07 -3.51 15.01
N TYR A 120 -4.85 -2.76 15.78
CA TYR A 120 -4.61 -1.36 16.15
C TYR A 120 -4.74 -1.10 17.65
N LYS A 121 -5.04 -2.13 18.45
CA LYS A 121 -5.39 -2.00 19.88
C LYS A 121 -4.29 -1.33 20.73
N SER A 122 -3.02 -1.45 20.33
CA SER A 122 -1.87 -0.85 21.02
C SER A 122 -1.38 0.45 20.39
N LEU A 123 -2.06 0.97 19.37
CA LEU A 123 -1.63 2.16 18.65
C LEU A 123 -2.42 3.41 19.10
N PRO A 124 -1.77 4.58 19.20
CA PRO A 124 -2.40 5.83 19.63
C PRO A 124 -3.17 6.50 18.48
N ILE A 125 -4.10 5.78 17.84
CA ILE A 125 -4.80 6.24 16.62
C ILE A 125 -5.60 7.51 16.91
N LEU A 126 -6.29 7.57 18.06
CA LEU A 126 -7.11 8.73 18.41
C LEU A 126 -6.23 9.95 18.67
N GLU A 127 -5.15 9.79 19.41
CA GLU A 127 -4.19 10.86 19.69
C GLU A 127 -3.58 11.39 18.39
N GLN A 128 -3.21 10.50 17.47
CA GLN A 128 -2.66 10.84 16.17
C GLN A 128 -3.63 11.68 15.33
N VAL A 129 -4.88 11.24 15.17
CA VAL A 129 -5.85 12.03 14.38
C VAL A 129 -6.22 13.33 15.07
N MET A 130 -6.24 13.38 16.41
CA MET A 130 -6.49 14.62 17.13
C MET A 130 -5.36 15.63 16.94
N GLU A 131 -4.12 15.18 16.76
CA GLU A 131 -3.01 16.06 16.38
C GLU A 131 -3.21 16.63 14.97
N TYR A 132 -3.64 15.82 14.00
CA TYR A 132 -3.99 16.32 12.66
C TYR A 132 -5.13 17.34 12.70
N LYS A 133 -6.12 17.13 13.58
CA LYS A 133 -7.20 18.09 13.81
C LYS A 133 -6.68 19.43 14.35
N ARG A 134 -5.75 19.39 15.32
CA ARG A 134 -5.10 20.62 15.84
C ARG A 134 -4.29 21.32 14.75
N GLY A 135 -3.67 20.55 13.86
CA GLY A 135 -2.99 21.05 12.66
C GLY A 135 -3.92 21.56 11.55
N GLY A 136 -5.23 21.53 11.73
CA GLY A 136 -6.21 22.07 10.79
C GLY A 136 -6.66 21.12 9.70
N TYR A 137 -6.41 19.81 9.81
CA TYR A 137 -6.91 18.84 8.84
C TYR A 137 -8.45 18.82 8.80
N PRO A 138 -9.09 18.88 7.63
CA PRO A 138 -10.54 19.05 7.54
C PRO A 138 -11.33 17.81 7.98
N VAL A 139 -12.51 18.04 8.55
CA VAL A 139 -13.55 17.02 8.70
C VAL A 139 -14.11 16.73 7.31
N HIS A 140 -14.34 15.46 6.96
CA HIS A 140 -14.74 15.04 5.61
C HIS A 140 -13.76 15.48 4.50
N GLY A 141 -12.46 15.50 4.80
CA GLY A 141 -11.38 15.83 3.85
C GLY A 141 -11.16 14.82 2.72
N GLY A 142 -11.93 13.74 2.67
CA GLY A 142 -11.69 12.59 1.82
C GLY A 142 -10.87 11.52 2.53
N LEU A 143 -11.08 10.26 2.11
CA LEU A 143 -10.34 9.11 2.60
C LEU A 143 -10.19 8.09 1.47
N TRP A 144 -9.10 7.33 1.51
CA TRP A 144 -8.72 6.37 0.47
C TRP A 144 -8.71 4.93 1.01
N ALA A 145 -9.21 3.99 0.20
CA ALA A 145 -9.18 2.56 0.48
C ALA A 145 -7.77 1.99 0.22
N CYS A 146 -6.90 2.11 1.22
CA CYS A 146 -5.50 1.68 1.12
C CYS A 146 -5.24 0.25 1.62
N GLY A 147 -6.28 -0.57 1.79
CA GLY A 147 -6.21 -1.95 2.29
C GLY A 147 -6.85 -3.00 1.37
N LEU A 148 -6.94 -2.70 0.07
CA LEU A 148 -7.08 -3.73 -0.97
C LEU A 148 -5.73 -4.41 -1.18
#